data_AF-A0A0P4WBE3-F1
#
_entry.id   AF-A0A0P4WBE3-F1
#
_cell.length_a   1.000
_cell.length_b   1.000
_cell.length_c   1.000
_cell.angle_alpha   90.00
_cell.angle_beta   90.00
_cell.angle_gamma   90.00
#
_symmetry.space_group_name_H-M   'P 1'
#
loop_
_entity.id
_entity.type
_entity.pdbx_description
1 polymer ?
#
loop_
_entity_poly.entity_id
_entity_poly.type
_entity_poly.pdbx_seq_one_letter_code
_entity_poly.pdbx_strand_id
1 'polypeptide(L)'
;MPFVDANMRELQETGWMSNRGRQNVASFLVKDMGLDWRLGAEWFESQLLDHDVCSNYGNWNYAAGIGNDPRENRKFNMVKQAFDYDPKGDFVRCWVPELAGLKEAMIHTPWKLTGSQLSSAGVVLGDTYPNPILVAPEWGRHQHKGVQRKGPAFKGPRQRGIDFYFKSPPKM
;
A
#
# COMPACT_ATOMS: atom_id res chain seq x y z
N MET A 1 4.57 5.45 -8.21
CA MET A 1 4.43 4.11 -7.57
C MET A 1 3.01 3.69 -7.93
N PRO A 2 2.77 2.72 -8.84
CA PRO A 2 1.48 2.61 -9.55
C PRO A 2 0.25 2.58 -8.64
N PHE A 3 0.33 1.83 -7.53
CA PHE A 3 -0.76 1.75 -6.57
C PHE A 3 -1.03 3.06 -5.82
N VAL A 4 0.02 3.83 -5.48
CA VAL A 4 -0.13 5.16 -4.87
C VAL A 4 -0.70 6.14 -5.89
N ASP A 5 -0.18 6.12 -7.12
CA ASP A 5 -0.59 7.02 -8.19
C ASP A 5 -2.08 6.79 -8.55
N ALA A 6 -2.52 5.52 -8.59
CA ALA A 6 -3.92 5.15 -8.77
C ALA A 6 -4.84 5.75 -7.68
N ASN A 7 -4.43 5.67 -6.40
CA ASN A 7 -5.19 6.28 -5.31
C ASN A 7 -5.24 7.81 -5.43
N MET A 8 -4.10 8.45 -5.75
CA MET A 8 -4.06 9.91 -5.90
C MET A 8 -4.95 10.40 -7.04
N ARG A 9 -5.02 9.66 -8.15
CA ARG A 9 -5.92 9.94 -9.27
C ARG A 9 -7.39 9.69 -8.93
N GLU A 10 -7.71 8.58 -8.24
CA GLU A 10 -9.06 8.32 -7.73
C GLU A 10 -9.56 9.50 -6.87
N LEU A 11 -8.73 9.97 -5.94
CA LEU A 11 -9.07 11.09 -5.07
C LEU A 11 -9.32 12.38 -5.87
N GLN A 12 -8.43 12.69 -6.82
CA GLN A 12 -8.55 13.92 -7.61
C GLN A 12 -9.81 13.92 -8.48
N GLU A 13 -10.16 12.78 -9.08
CA GLU A 13 -11.27 12.69 -10.03
C GLU A 13 -12.63 12.54 -9.33
N THR A 14 -12.67 11.90 -8.15
CA THR A 14 -13.93 11.54 -7.48
C THR A 14 -14.19 12.27 -6.18
N GLY A 15 -13.16 12.89 -5.61
CA GLY A 15 -13.19 13.43 -4.25
C GLY A 15 -13.37 12.38 -3.16
N TRP A 16 -13.11 11.09 -3.47
CA TRP A 16 -13.17 10.00 -2.52
C TRP A 16 -11.93 9.11 -2.63
N MET A 17 -11.55 8.51 -1.50
CA MET A 17 -10.51 7.48 -1.46
C MET A 17 -10.82 6.48 -0.35
N SER A 18 -10.61 5.19 -0.62
CA SER A 18 -10.79 4.13 0.39
C SER A 18 -9.90 4.35 1.61
N ASN A 19 -10.35 3.94 2.80
CA ASN A 19 -9.55 4.07 4.04
C ASN A 19 -8.15 3.43 3.91
N ARG A 20 -8.05 2.27 3.24
CA ARG A 20 -6.77 1.62 2.96
C ARG A 20 -5.90 2.46 2.03
N GLY A 21 -6.50 3.08 1.00
CA GLY A 21 -5.85 4.04 0.13
C GLY A 21 -5.23 5.19 0.90
N ARG A 22 -6.01 5.85 1.77
CA ARG A 22 -5.56 6.99 2.59
C ARG A 22 -4.34 6.62 3.44
N GLN A 23 -4.40 5.45 4.09
CA GLN A 23 -3.30 4.91 4.89
C GLN A 23 -2.03 4.62 4.07
N ASN A 24 -2.18 4.07 2.86
CA ASN A 24 -1.05 3.77 1.99
C ASN A 24 -0.39 5.03 1.44
N VAL A 25 -1.19 5.98 0.95
CA VAL A 25 -0.71 7.29 0.47
C VAL A 25 0.01 8.04 1.58
N ALA A 26 -0.60 8.15 2.77
CA ALA A 26 0.01 8.84 3.89
C ALA A 26 1.34 8.19 4.32
N SER A 27 1.38 6.85 4.42
CA SER A 27 2.63 6.14 4.74
C SER A 27 3.70 6.36 3.66
N PHE A 28 3.34 6.33 2.37
CA PHE A 28 4.31 6.53 1.30
C PHE A 28 4.90 7.94 1.32
N LEU A 29 4.05 8.96 1.37
CA LEU A 29 4.49 10.34 1.34
C LEU A 29 5.35 10.70 2.57
N VAL A 30 4.97 10.21 3.75
CA VAL A 30 5.69 10.56 4.98
C VAL A 30 6.90 9.65 5.23
N LYS A 31 6.78 8.32 5.05
CA LYS A 31 7.83 7.37 5.44
C LYS A 31 8.73 6.92 4.30
N ASP A 32 8.29 6.99 3.05
CA ASP A 32 9.14 6.69 1.89
C ASP A 32 9.74 7.98 1.31
N MET A 33 8.92 9.01 1.08
CA MET A 33 9.39 10.27 0.49
C MET A 33 9.93 11.29 1.50
N GLY A 34 9.64 11.12 2.80
CA GLY A 34 10.09 12.05 3.84
C GLY A 34 9.43 13.44 3.75
N LEU A 35 8.25 13.54 3.12
CA LEU A 35 7.53 14.80 3.00
C LEU A 35 6.91 15.22 4.33
N ASP A 36 6.72 16.53 4.49
CA ASP A 36 5.91 17.08 5.57
C ASP A 36 4.47 16.58 5.44
N TRP A 37 3.98 15.90 6.47
CA TRP A 37 2.65 15.31 6.50
C TRP A 37 1.54 16.35 6.32
N ARG A 38 1.78 17.61 6.72
CA ARG A 38 0.79 18.69 6.63
C ARG A 38 0.39 18.97 5.18
N LEU A 39 1.32 18.86 4.24
CA LEU A 39 1.05 19.04 2.82
C LEU A 39 0.06 17.98 2.30
N GLY A 40 0.21 16.74 2.78
CA GLY A 40 -0.71 15.66 2.45
C GLY A 40 -2.10 15.86 3.09
N ALA A 41 -2.14 16.33 4.33
CA ALA A 41 -3.38 16.65 5.03
C ALA A 41 -4.16 17.78 4.34
N GLU A 42 -3.47 18.87 3.98
CA GLU A 42 -4.04 20.01 3.24
C GLU A 42 -4.56 19.60 1.86
N TRP A 43 -3.82 18.77 1.13
CA TRP A 43 -4.30 18.21 -0.14
C TRP A 43 -5.59 17.40 0.07
N PHE A 44 -5.61 16.50 1.06
CA PHE A 44 -6.77 15.67 1.35
C PHE A 44 -7.98 16.51 1.79
N GLU A 45 -7.77 17.56 2.58
CA GLU A 45 -8.81 18.53 2.92
C GLU A 45 -9.41 19.19 1.68
N SER A 46 -8.57 19.58 0.72
CA SER A 46 -9.04 20.23 -0.51
C SER A 46 -9.81 19.31 -1.47
N GLN A 47 -9.62 17.99 -1.37
CA GLN A 47 -10.18 17.02 -2.32
C GLN A 47 -11.33 16.19 -1.75
N LEU A 48 -11.26 15.80 -0.47
CA LEU A 48 -12.20 14.84 0.10
C LEU A 48 -13.60 15.44 0.27
N LEU A 49 -14.59 14.85 -0.38
CA LEU A 49 -16.00 15.20 -0.19
C LEU A 49 -16.51 14.80 1.20
N ASP A 50 -15.91 13.76 1.79
CA ASP A 50 -16.21 13.29 3.14
C ASP A 50 -15.22 13.83 4.18
N HIS A 51 -14.61 14.99 3.91
CA HIS A 51 -13.63 15.59 4.81
C HIS A 51 -14.22 15.86 6.19
N ASP A 52 -13.51 15.38 7.20
CA ASP A 52 -13.67 15.74 8.60
C ASP A 52 -12.30 16.09 9.17
N VAL A 53 -12.20 17.24 9.85
CA VAL A 53 -10.94 17.80 10.34
C VAL A 53 -10.23 16.82 11.28
N CYS A 54 -10.97 16.25 12.24
CA CYS A 54 -10.41 15.35 13.24
C CYS A 54 -9.92 14.05 12.60
N SER A 55 -10.71 13.47 11.71
CA SER A 55 -10.39 12.23 11.01
C SER A 55 -9.21 12.41 10.05
N ASN A 56 -9.17 13.50 9.28
CA ASN A 56 -8.10 13.75 8.33
C ASN A 56 -6.77 14.03 9.08
N TYR A 57 -6.71 15.11 9.84
CA TYR A 57 -5.48 15.52 10.52
C TYR A 57 -5.02 14.51 11.59
N GLY A 58 -5.95 13.81 12.24
CA GLY A 58 -5.63 12.73 13.18
C GLY A 58 -4.92 11.56 12.50
N ASN A 59 -5.42 11.12 11.34
CA ASN A 59 -4.79 10.04 10.59
C ASN A 59 -3.42 10.43 10.02
N TRP A 60 -3.26 11.67 9.56
CA TRP A 60 -1.96 12.15 9.07
C TRP A 60 -0.93 12.32 10.19
N ASN A 61 -1.32 12.85 11.35
CA ASN A 61 -0.46 12.88 12.55
C ASN A 61 -0.01 11.47 12.94
N TYR A 62 -0.96 10.54 12.96
CA TYR A 62 -0.67 9.13 13.24
C TYR A 62 0.32 8.53 12.23
N ALA A 63 0.11 8.78 10.93
CA ALA A 63 1.04 8.34 9.88
C ALA A 63 2.43 8.98 10.02
N ALA A 64 2.51 10.22 10.48
CA ALA A 64 3.76 10.89 10.79
C ALA A 64 4.48 10.29 12.01
N GLY A 65 3.76 9.53 12.85
CA GLY A 65 4.28 9.05 14.13
C GLY A 65 4.30 10.16 15.19
N ILE A 66 3.43 11.15 15.07
CA ILE A 66 3.25 12.22 16.04
C ILE A 66 2.10 11.83 16.98
N GLY A 67 2.30 11.94 18.29
CA GLY A 67 1.29 11.67 19.31
C GLY A 67 1.77 10.74 20.42
N ASN A 68 0.81 10.13 21.12
CA ASN A 68 1.05 9.43 22.40
C ASN A 68 1.55 7.97 22.26
N ASP A 69 1.59 7.41 21.05
CA ASP A 69 2.19 6.09 20.73
C ASP A 69 2.96 6.21 19.39
N PRO A 70 4.08 6.95 19.36
CA PRO A 70 4.86 7.16 18.15
C PRO A 70 5.56 5.85 17.80
N ARG A 71 4.95 5.06 16.91
CA ARG A 71 5.58 3.83 16.42
C ARG A 71 6.37 4.13 15.16
N GLU A 72 7.62 4.53 15.34
CA GLU A 72 8.57 4.85 14.26
C GLU A 72 8.68 3.72 13.21
N ASN A 73 8.49 2.46 13.64
CA ASN A 73 8.58 1.27 12.79
C ASN A 73 7.30 0.96 11.97
N ARG A 74 6.22 1.75 12.07
CA ARG A 74 4.99 1.51 11.29
C ARG A 74 5.10 2.14 9.90
N LYS A 75 5.98 1.59 9.08
CA LYS A 75 6.06 1.88 7.64
C LYS A 75 5.37 0.77 6.87
N PHE A 76 4.49 1.12 5.94
CA PHE A 76 3.93 0.13 5.02
C PHE A 76 4.88 -0.15 3.86
N ASN A 77 4.95 -1.41 3.46
CA ASN A 77 5.61 -1.80 2.23
C ASN A 77 4.63 -1.65 1.07
N MET A 78 4.79 -0.61 0.26
CA MET A 78 3.82 -0.29 -0.79
C MET A 78 3.64 -1.40 -1.83
N VAL A 79 4.71 -2.10 -2.18
CA VAL A 79 4.63 -3.24 -3.10
C VAL A 79 3.81 -4.37 -2.50
N LYS A 80 4.03 -4.69 -1.21
CA LYS A 80 3.21 -5.69 -0.50
C LYS A 80 1.75 -5.26 -0.43
N GLN A 81 1.46 -4.00 -0.08
CA GLN A 81 0.10 -3.49 -0.01
C GLN A 81 -0.61 -3.58 -1.36
N ALA A 82 0.07 -3.24 -2.45
CA ALA A 82 -0.47 -3.37 -3.80
C ALA A 82 -0.85 -4.82 -4.12
N PHE A 83 0.01 -5.79 -3.81
CA PHE A 83 -0.31 -7.21 -4.00
C PHE A 83 -1.45 -7.72 -3.10
N ASP A 84 -1.52 -7.25 -1.86
CA ASP A 84 -2.54 -7.68 -0.91
C ASP A 84 -3.95 -7.15 -1.29
N TYR A 85 -4.03 -5.90 -1.73
CA TYR A 85 -5.30 -5.19 -1.95
C TYR A 85 -5.72 -5.06 -3.42
N ASP A 86 -4.80 -5.24 -4.36
CA ASP A 86 -5.07 -5.27 -5.79
C ASP A 86 -4.31 -6.42 -6.48
N PRO A 87 -4.55 -7.69 -6.12
CA PRO A 87 -3.75 -8.83 -6.59
C PRO A 87 -3.75 -9.00 -8.12
N LYS A 88 -4.81 -8.53 -8.79
CA LYS A 88 -4.96 -8.60 -10.25
C LYS A 88 -4.50 -7.33 -10.97
N GLY A 89 -4.27 -6.24 -10.25
CA GLY A 89 -3.91 -4.97 -10.86
C GLY A 89 -5.09 -4.23 -11.49
N ASP A 90 -6.33 -4.61 -11.17
CA ASP A 90 -7.54 -4.07 -11.80
C ASP A 90 -7.77 -2.62 -11.34
N PHE A 91 -7.48 -2.32 -10.08
CA PHE A 91 -7.60 -0.96 -9.55
C PHE A 91 -6.56 -0.03 -10.18
N VAL A 92 -5.28 -0.47 -10.26
CA VAL A 92 -4.25 0.31 -10.93
C VAL A 92 -4.57 0.50 -12.41
N ARG A 93 -5.09 -0.52 -13.09
CA ARG A 93 -5.48 -0.44 -14.51
C ARG A 93 -6.59 0.58 -14.75
N CYS A 94 -7.53 0.69 -13.82
CA CYS A 94 -8.63 1.65 -13.89
C CYS A 94 -8.10 3.10 -13.87
N TRP A 95 -7.22 3.40 -12.91
CA TRP A 95 -6.78 4.79 -12.65
C TRP A 95 -5.47 5.18 -13.36
N VAL A 96 -4.70 4.20 -13.84
CA VAL A 96 -3.43 4.40 -14.55
C VAL A 96 -3.48 3.70 -15.92
N PRO A 97 -4.31 4.21 -16.85
CA PRO A 97 -4.59 3.54 -18.13
C PRO A 97 -3.35 3.35 -19.01
N GLU A 98 -2.33 4.20 -18.87
CA GLU A 98 -1.05 4.03 -19.57
C GLU A 98 -0.32 2.72 -19.21
N LEU A 99 -0.66 2.10 -18.06
CA LEU A 99 -0.14 0.80 -17.64
C LEU A 99 -1.08 -0.37 -17.96
N ALA A 100 -2.21 -0.12 -18.64
CA ALA A 100 -3.24 -1.12 -18.88
C ALA A 100 -2.83 -2.26 -19.82
N GLY A 101 -1.68 -2.17 -20.49
CA GLY A 101 -1.09 -3.31 -21.22
C GLY A 101 -0.41 -4.34 -20.31
N LEU A 102 -0.05 -3.97 -19.07
CA LEU A 102 0.66 -4.85 -18.15
C LEU A 102 -0.28 -5.91 -17.55
N LYS A 103 0.15 -7.16 -17.56
CA LYS A 103 -0.67 -8.30 -17.09
C LYS A 103 -0.56 -8.48 -15.58
N GLU A 104 -1.71 -8.75 -14.96
CA GLU A 104 -1.84 -9.13 -13.55
C GLU A 104 -1.01 -8.22 -12.63
N ALA A 105 -0.31 -8.84 -11.69
CA ALA A 105 0.42 -8.20 -10.63
C ALA A 105 1.73 -7.51 -11.09
N MET A 106 2.14 -7.66 -12.35
CA MET A 106 3.31 -6.96 -12.92
C MET A 106 3.10 -5.43 -12.95
N ILE A 107 1.84 -4.99 -13.01
CA ILE A 107 1.48 -3.57 -13.04
C ILE A 107 1.97 -2.80 -11.80
N HIS A 108 2.23 -3.50 -10.69
CA HIS A 108 2.65 -2.89 -9.43
C HIS A 108 4.14 -2.54 -9.38
N THR A 109 4.96 -3.14 -10.25
CA THR A 109 6.42 -2.94 -10.28
C THR A 109 6.97 -2.83 -11.71
N PRO A 110 6.51 -1.88 -12.53
CA PRO A 110 6.92 -1.77 -13.93
C PRO A 110 8.44 -1.56 -14.10
N TRP A 111 9.10 -0.89 -13.15
CA TRP A 111 10.56 -0.67 -13.18
C TRP A 111 11.40 -1.95 -12.99
N LYS A 112 10.79 -3.07 -12.66
CA LYS A 112 11.47 -4.38 -12.58
C LYS A 112 11.30 -5.21 -13.85
N LEU A 113 10.49 -4.76 -14.80
CA LEU A 113 10.21 -5.49 -16.03
C LEU A 113 11.33 -5.30 -17.04
N THR A 114 11.53 -6.32 -17.86
CA THR A 114 12.46 -6.24 -18.99
C THR A 114 11.91 -5.29 -20.07
N GLY A 115 12.80 -4.74 -20.90
CA GLY A 115 12.39 -3.89 -22.03
C GLY A 115 11.41 -4.59 -22.97
N SER A 116 11.54 -5.90 -23.18
CA SER A 116 10.59 -6.68 -23.99
C SER A 116 9.19 -6.75 -23.36
N GLN A 117 9.11 -6.98 -22.04
CA GLN A 117 7.83 -6.98 -21.33
C GLN A 117 7.13 -5.61 -21.39
N LEU A 118 7.88 -4.54 -21.15
CA LEU A 118 7.37 -3.16 -21.23
C LEU A 118 6.91 -2.81 -22.65
N SER A 119 7.74 -3.11 -23.66
CA SER A 119 7.42 -2.85 -25.07
C SER A 119 6.17 -3.62 -25.51
N SER A 120 6.01 -4.88 -25.10
CA SER A 120 4.82 -5.68 -25.43
C SER A 120 3.52 -5.13 -24.82
N ALA A 121 3.64 -4.31 -23.78
CA ALA A 121 2.54 -3.62 -23.12
C ALA A 121 2.37 -2.16 -23.59
N GLY A 122 3.20 -1.69 -24.53
CA GLY A 122 3.19 -0.29 -24.98
C GLY A 122 3.69 0.71 -23.93
N VAL A 123 4.47 0.26 -22.94
CA VAL A 123 4.96 1.11 -21.84
C VAL A 123 6.41 1.51 -22.09
N VAL A 124 6.71 2.80 -21.97
CA VAL A 124 8.06 3.37 -21.96
C VAL A 124 8.24 4.17 -20.67
N LEU A 125 9.12 3.70 -19.78
CA LEU A 125 9.37 4.38 -18.51
C LEU A 125 10.14 5.68 -18.73
N GLY A 126 9.64 6.77 -18.12
CA GLY A 126 10.12 8.13 -18.34
C GLY A 126 9.41 8.88 -19.46
N ASP A 127 8.53 8.21 -20.22
CA ASP A 127 7.73 8.81 -21.29
C ASP A 127 6.24 8.53 -21.08
N THR A 128 5.77 7.31 -21.37
CA THR A 128 4.34 6.96 -21.20
C THR A 128 3.94 6.87 -19.73
N TYR A 129 4.86 6.47 -18.86
CA TYR A 129 4.67 6.42 -17.40
C TYR A 129 5.99 6.79 -16.71
N PRO A 130 6.00 7.60 -15.65
CA PRO A 130 7.24 8.10 -15.06
C PRO A 130 8.12 6.98 -14.48
N ASN A 131 9.42 7.26 -14.43
CA ASN A 131 10.35 6.47 -13.62
C ASN A 131 9.96 6.56 -12.13
N PRO A 132 10.18 5.49 -11.34
CA PRO A 132 9.88 5.53 -9.92
C PRO A 132 10.72 6.62 -9.23
N ILE A 133 10.07 7.53 -8.52
CA ILE A 133 10.74 8.59 -7.73
C ILE A 133 11.68 7.98 -6.68
N LEU A 134 11.29 6.85 -6.11
CA LEU A 134 12.10 6.08 -5.17
C LEU A 134 11.83 4.58 -5.32
N VAL A 135 12.82 3.78 -4.94
CA VAL A 135 12.69 2.33 -4.78
C VAL A 135 13.26 1.94 -3.42
N ALA A 136 12.39 1.75 -2.43
CA ALA A 136 12.84 1.45 -1.08
C ALA A 136 13.43 0.02 -0.97
N PRO A 137 14.56 -0.20 -0.30
CA PRO A 137 15.21 -1.51 -0.19
C PRO A 137 14.28 -2.63 0.31
N GLU A 138 13.39 -2.31 1.25
CA GLU A 138 12.44 -3.23 1.87
C GLU A 138 11.37 -3.75 0.90
N TRP A 139 11.07 -3.04 -0.20
CA TRP A 139 10.16 -3.52 -1.25
C TRP A 139 10.70 -4.78 -1.93
N GLY A 140 12.02 -5.04 -1.78
CA GLY A 140 12.66 -6.23 -2.26
C GLY A 140 12.20 -7.53 -1.60
N ARG A 141 11.70 -7.49 -0.35
CA ARG A 141 11.43 -8.68 0.49
C ARG A 141 10.09 -9.37 0.21
N HIS A 142 9.14 -8.67 -0.42
CA HIS A 142 7.77 -9.15 -0.67
C HIS A 142 7.48 -9.35 -2.16
N GLN A 143 8.51 -9.69 -2.92
CA GLN A 143 8.37 -10.05 -4.33
C GLN A 143 7.68 -11.40 -4.45
N HIS A 144 6.76 -11.51 -5.41
CA HIS A 144 6.03 -12.75 -5.66
C HIS A 144 7.01 -13.90 -5.98
N LYS A 145 7.10 -14.90 -5.10
CA LYS A 145 7.37 -16.28 -5.52
C LYS A 145 6.09 -16.71 -6.24
N GLY A 146 6.13 -16.96 -7.55
CA GLY A 146 4.95 -17.25 -8.37
C GLY A 146 3.93 -18.16 -7.67
N VAL A 147 2.64 -17.94 -7.92
CA VAL A 147 1.52 -18.68 -7.35
C VAL A 147 1.76 -20.20 -7.49
N GLN A 148 2.34 -20.83 -6.47
CA GLN A 148 2.26 -22.27 -6.30
C GLN A 148 0.90 -22.54 -5.67
N ARG A 149 -0.02 -23.12 -6.46
CA ARG A 149 -1.23 -23.77 -5.94
C ARG A 149 -0.79 -24.80 -4.89
N LYS A 150 -0.88 -24.46 -3.60
CA LYS A 150 -0.82 -25.47 -2.54
C LYS A 150 -2.11 -26.26 -2.60
N GLY A 151 -2.01 -27.55 -2.90
CA GLY A 151 -3.10 -28.51 -2.73
C GLY A 151 -3.60 -28.51 -1.27
N PRO A 152 -4.79 -29.07 -1.01
CA PRO A 152 -5.41 -28.98 0.30
C PRO A 152 -4.50 -29.61 1.35
N ALA A 153 -4.15 -28.83 2.38
CA ALA A 153 -3.38 -29.29 3.51
C ALA A 153 -4.26 -30.20 4.37
N PHE A 154 -3.89 -31.47 4.50
CA PHE A 154 -4.55 -32.41 5.40
C PHE A 154 -4.34 -31.95 6.86
N LYS A 155 -5.43 -31.55 7.55
CA LYS A 155 -5.41 -31.21 8.97
C LYS A 155 -5.86 -32.42 9.78
N GLY A 156 -4.91 -33.10 10.42
CA GLY A 156 -5.20 -34.02 11.52
C GLY A 156 -5.78 -33.27 12.73
N PRO A 157 -6.49 -33.96 13.65
CA PRO A 157 -7.25 -33.31 14.71
C PRO A 157 -6.31 -32.67 15.74
N ARG A 158 -6.51 -31.37 16.04
CA ARG A 158 -5.83 -30.67 17.14
C ARG A 158 -6.69 -30.73 18.40
N GLN A 159 -6.10 -31.21 19.48
CA GLN A 159 -6.69 -31.26 20.81
C GLN A 159 -6.11 -30.16 21.72
N ARG A 160 -7.00 -29.55 22.50
CA ARG A 160 -6.81 -28.80 23.77
C ARG A 160 -6.16 -27.40 23.66
N GLY A 161 -6.54 -26.41 24.48
CA GLY A 161 -7.42 -26.36 25.64
C GLY A 161 -7.52 -24.91 26.13
N ILE A 162 -8.59 -24.63 26.88
CA ILE A 162 -8.89 -23.34 27.53
C ILE A 162 -8.02 -23.24 28.79
N ASP A 163 -7.05 -22.32 28.83
CA ASP A 163 -6.30 -22.00 30.07
C ASP A 163 -5.81 -20.54 30.04
N PHE A 164 -6.75 -19.59 30.04
CA PHE A 164 -6.42 -18.15 30.07
C PHE A 164 -6.76 -17.44 31.40
N TYR A 165 -7.35 -18.14 32.39
CA TYR A 165 -7.94 -17.47 33.58
C TYR A 165 -7.39 -17.84 34.96
N PHE A 166 -6.36 -18.68 35.10
CA PHE A 166 -5.77 -18.95 36.42
C PHE A 166 -4.24 -18.77 36.41
N LYS A 167 -3.78 -17.52 36.58
CA LYS A 167 -2.44 -17.25 37.11
C LYS A 167 -2.58 -16.58 38.48
N SER A 168 -2.22 -17.30 39.53
CA SER A 168 -2.14 -16.77 40.89
C SER A 168 -1.04 -15.70 41.01
N PRO A 169 -1.21 -14.68 41.88
CA PRO A 169 -0.24 -13.59 42.02
C PRO A 169 1.04 -14.02 42.75
N PRO A 170 2.15 -13.28 42.59
CA PRO A 170 3.44 -13.65 43.15
C PRO A 170 3.49 -13.43 44.66
N LYS A 171 4.15 -14.33 45.39
CA LYS A 171 4.40 -14.18 46.84
C LYS A 171 5.59 -13.23 47.07
N MET A 172 5.47 -12.42 48.13
CA MET A 172 6.56 -11.60 48.71
C MET A 172 7.73 -12.46 49.19
#